data_AF-A0A927HK57-F1
#
_entry.id   AF-A0A927HK57-F1
#
_cell.length_a   1.000
_cell.length_b   1.000
_cell.length_c   1.000
_cell.angle_alpha   90.00
_cell.angle_beta   90.00
_cell.angle_gamma   90.00
#
_symmetry.space_group_name_H-M   'P 1'
#
loop_
_entity.id
_entity.type
_entity.pdbx_description
1 polymer ?
#
loop_
_entity_poly.entity_id
_entity_poly.type
_entity_poly.pdbx_seq_one_letter_code
_entity_poly.pdbx_strand_id
1 'polypeptide(L)' 'MKIRSQVGMVLNLDKCIGCHTCSVTCKNVWTSREGMEYALVQQRGK' A
#
# COMPACT_ATOMS: atom_id res chain seq x y z
N MET A 1 32.53 -6.24 -8.44
CA MET A 1 31.06 -6.21 -8.64
C MET A 1 30.39 -6.40 -7.27
N LYS A 2 29.51 -5.50 -6.83
CA LYS A 2 28.77 -5.62 -5.55
C LYS A 2 27.31 -5.89 -5.86
N ILE A 3 26.89 -7.15 -5.76
CA ILE A 3 25.49 -7.55 -5.97
C ILE A 3 24.68 -7.08 -4.75
N ARG A 4 23.56 -6.39 -5.00
CA ARG A 4 22.55 -6.04 -3.99
C ARG A 4 21.22 -6.63 -4.43
N SER A 5 20.36 -6.92 -3.46
CA SER A 5 18.99 -7.35 -3.69
C SER A 5 18.01 -6.25 -3.30
N GLN A 6 16.89 -6.19 -4.00
CA GLN A 6 15.76 -5.30 -3.71
C GLN A 6 14.49 -6.14 -3.61
N VAL A 7 13.70 -5.88 -2.57
CA VAL A 7 12.35 -6.44 -2.47
C VAL A 7 11.46 -5.68 -3.44
N GLY A 8 10.88 -6.39 -4.40
CA GLY A 8 9.89 -5.88 -5.35
C GLY A 8 8.49 -6.37 -5.01
N MET A 9 7.47 -5.63 -5.46
CA MET A 9 6.07 -6.01 -5.35
C MET A 9 5.39 -5.80 -6.70
N VAL A 10 4.52 -6.74 -7.09
CA VAL A 10 3.71 -6.66 -8.32
C VAL A 10 2.24 -6.75 -7.95
N LEU A 11 1.45 -5.86 -8.53
CA LEU A 11 0.01 -5.75 -8.29
C LEU A 11 -0.71 -6.03 -9.61
N ASN A 12 -1.50 -7.11 -9.65
CA ASN A 12 -2.31 -7.43 -10.82
C ASN A 12 -3.59 -6.58 -10.80
N LEU A 13 -3.64 -5.59 -11.71
CA LEU A 13 -4.74 -4.64 -11.81
C LEU A 13 -6.03 -5.25 -12.37
N ASP A 14 -5.93 -6.33 -13.15
CA ASP A 14 -7.11 -7.05 -13.67
C ASP A 14 -7.88 -7.75 -12.54
N LYS A 15 -7.16 -8.25 -11.53
CA LYS A 15 -7.74 -8.90 -10.35
C LYS A 15 -8.08 -7.93 -9.22
N CYS A 16 -7.57 -6.71 -9.25
CA CYS A 16 -7.91 -5.71 -8.25
C CYS A 16 -9.40 -5.37 -8.39
N ILE A 17 -10.19 -5.46 -7.31
CA ILE A 17 -11.62 -5.11 -7.32
C ILE A 17 -11.91 -3.76 -6.68
N GLY A 18 -10.90 -3.07 -6.15
CA GLY A 18 -11.09 -1.79 -5.48
C GLY A 18 -11.83 -1.87 -4.13
N CYS A 19 -11.70 -2.99 -3.41
CA CYS A 19 -12.37 -3.17 -2.11
C CYS A 19 -11.74 -2.38 -0.94
N HIS A 20 -10.63 -1.67 -1.16
CA HIS A 20 -9.90 -0.86 -0.18
C HIS A 20 -9.38 -1.59 1.07
N THR A 21 -9.45 -2.92 1.12
CA THR A 21 -8.97 -3.71 2.27
C THR A 21 -7.50 -3.44 2.58
N CYS A 22 -6.64 -3.39 1.55
CA CYS A 22 -5.22 -3.11 1.72
C CYS A 22 -4.95 -1.72 2.34
N SER A 23 -5.73 -0.72 1.95
CA SER A 23 -5.64 0.65 2.50
C SER A 23 -6.05 0.69 3.97
N VAL A 24 -7.16 0.03 4.34
CA VAL A 24 -7.65 -0.02 5.73
C VAL A 24 -6.67 -0.75 6.64
N THR A 25 -6.15 -1.90 6.21
CA THR A 25 -5.17 -2.65 7.02
C THR A 25 -3.89 -1.85 7.24
N CYS A 26 -3.39 -1.16 6.20
CA CYS A 26 -2.19 -0.34 6.33
C CYS A 26 -2.43 0.85 7.26
N LYS A 27 -3.58 1.51 7.14
CA LYS A 27 -4.00 2.60 8.02
C LYS A 27 -4.01 2.17 9.48
N ASN A 28 -4.73 1.08 9.79
CA ASN A 28 -4.92 0.59 11.14
C ASN A 28 -3.62 0.23 11.86
N VAL A 29 -2.64 -0.31 11.11
CA VAL A 29 -1.36 -0.72 11.70
C VAL A 29 -0.39 0.46 11.82
N TRP A 30 -0.37 1.39 10.86
CA TRP A 30 0.74 2.34 10.72
C TRP A 30 0.38 3.82 10.83
N THR A 31 -0.84 4.23 10.48
CA THR A 31 -1.19 5.66 10.37
C THR A 31 -2.46 6.09 11.11
N SER A 32 -2.92 5.33 12.12
CA SER A 32 -4.07 5.70 12.99
C SER A 32 -3.74 6.68 14.13
N ARG A 33 -2.63 7.40 14.02
CA ARG A 33 -2.19 8.38 15.04
C ARG A 33 -2.57 9.78 14.60
N GLU A 34 -2.90 10.62 15.58
CA GLU A 34 -3.27 12.01 15.35
C GLU A 34 -2.21 12.74 14.50
N GLY A 35 -2.68 13.54 13.54
CA GLY A 35 -1.84 14.22 12.55
C GLY A 35 -1.43 13.38 11.34
N MET A 36 -1.66 12.06 11.34
CA MET A 36 -1.43 11.19 10.17
C MET A 36 -2.73 10.69 9.53
N GLU A 37 -3.86 11.30 9.90
CA GLU A 37 -5.19 10.86 9.49
C GLU A 37 -5.39 10.87 7.96
N TYR A 38 -4.78 11.83 7.27
CA TYR A 38 -4.82 11.96 5.80
C TYR A 38 -3.87 11.02 5.04
N ALA A 39 -2.93 10.37 5.73
CA ALA A 39 -1.93 9.53 5.10
C ALA A 39 -2.50 8.13 4.80
N LEU A 40 -2.81 7.89 3.52
CA LEU A 40 -3.39 6.65 3.02
C LEU A 40 -2.48 6.03 1.95
N VAL A 41 -2.29 4.71 2.03
CA VAL A 41 -1.71 3.93 0.93
C VAL A 41 -2.83 3.62 -0.05
N GLN A 42 -2.94 4.49 -1.06
CA GLN A 42 -3.83 4.27 -2.20
C GLN A 42 -3.03 3.71 -3.37
N GLN A 43 -3.48 2.59 -3.91
CA GLN A 43 -2.99 2.15 -5.21
C GLN A 43 -3.59 3.09 -6.26
N ARG A 44 -2.73 3.92 -6.85
CA ARG A 44 -3.12 4.89 -7.87
C ARG A 44 -3.76 4.12 -9.04
N GLY A 45 -5.01 4.44 -9.38
CA GLY A 45 -5.69 3.91 -10.56
C GLY A 45 -6.49 2.63 -10.32
N LYS A 46 -7.73 2.80 -9.88
CA LYS A 46 -8.84 2.54 -10.81
C LYS A 46 -9.54 3.86 -11.09
#